data_AF-A0A7S2HJY0-F1
#
_entry.id   AF-A0A7S2HJY0-F1
#
_cell.length_a   1.000
_cell.length_b   1.000
_cell.length_c   1.000
_cell.angle_alpha   90.00
_cell.angle_beta   90.00
_cell.angle_gamma   90.00
#
_symmetry.space_group_name_H-M   'P 1'
#
loop_
_entity.id
_entity.type
_entity.pdbx_description
1 polymer ?
#
loop_
_entity_poly.entity_id
_entity_poly.type
_entity_poly.pdbx_seq_one_letter_code
_entity_poly.pdbx_strand_id
1 'polypeptide(L)'
;WQFSLNLVEKSPDPKTLTGSVMKQDDLLKSTAESGDHAVKYVVKIYQIWASFYFGEFEHVGALMGELTQANSILRSTPTLWRSALYEGLTAFALARKNNSSKWKKHALMVKSKVQKWVKKGNVNCNHILLIFEAEISVLEGNTGAAKQKYETAISATARYGLTHDRALAHERAGEFMLEKGDRYFAFHHLKLAH
;
A
#
# COMPACT_ATOMS: atom_id res chain seq x y z
N TRP A 1 -11.41 -3.64 -13.02
CA TRP A 1 -11.97 -3.31 -14.34
C TRP A 1 -11.16 -2.20 -15.02
N GLN A 2 -11.13 -0.92 -14.62
CA GLN A 2 -10.17 0.05 -15.23
C GLN A 2 -8.77 0.05 -14.56
N PHE A 3 -8.69 -0.04 -13.23
CA PHE A 3 -7.40 -0.08 -12.51
C PHE A 3 -6.46 -1.17 -13.03
N SER A 4 -6.97 -2.39 -13.22
CA SER A 4 -6.20 -3.51 -13.77
C SER A 4 -5.70 -3.25 -15.19
N LEU A 5 -6.49 -2.57 -16.03
CA LEU A 5 -6.07 -2.20 -17.39
C LEU A 5 -4.97 -1.13 -17.37
N ASN A 6 -5.05 -0.16 -16.46
CA ASN A 6 -4.01 0.85 -16.30
C ASN A 6 -2.64 0.22 -15.93
N LEU A 7 -2.65 -0.89 -15.20
CA LEU A 7 -1.43 -1.64 -14.86
C LEU A 7 -0.86 -2.43 -16.06
N VAL A 8 -1.73 -2.98 -16.92
CA VAL A 8 -1.32 -3.89 -18.02
C VAL A 8 -1.01 -3.13 -19.31
N GLU A 9 -1.81 -2.12 -19.66
CA GLU A 9 -1.78 -1.48 -20.98
C GLU A 9 -0.84 -0.27 -21.07
N LYS A 10 -0.04 0.02 -20.02
CA LYS A 10 0.83 1.21 -19.92
C LYS A 10 0.07 2.50 -20.29
N SER A 11 -1.00 2.78 -19.56
CA SER A 11 -1.73 4.05 -19.69
C SER A 11 -0.76 5.24 -19.53
N PRO A 12 -0.88 6.31 -20.33
CA PRO A 12 -0.07 7.52 -20.18
C PRO A 12 -0.29 8.21 -18.83
N ASP A 13 -1.43 7.97 -18.18
CA ASP A 13 -1.70 8.43 -16.82
C ASP A 13 -2.38 7.33 -15.99
N PRO A 14 -1.63 6.39 -15.41
CA PRO A 14 -2.20 5.19 -14.78
C PRO A 14 -2.95 5.49 -13.48
N LYS A 15 -2.75 6.66 -12.88
CA LYS A 15 -3.46 7.14 -11.68
C LYS A 15 -4.85 7.70 -12.00
N THR A 16 -5.13 8.05 -13.25
CA THR A 16 -6.46 8.47 -13.68
C THR A 16 -7.22 7.24 -14.16
N LEU A 17 -8.33 6.92 -13.49
CA LEU A 17 -9.17 5.75 -13.84
C LEU A 17 -10.07 6.06 -15.05
N THR A 18 -9.48 6.62 -16.09
CA THR A 18 -10.14 6.92 -17.35
C THR A 18 -9.56 6.03 -18.45
N GLY A 19 -10.42 5.34 -19.17
CA GLY A 19 -10.05 4.45 -20.26
C GLY A 19 -11.28 3.84 -20.91
N SER A 20 -11.11 2.67 -21.51
CA SER A 20 -12.15 1.99 -22.29
C SER A 20 -13.36 1.55 -21.46
N VAL A 21 -13.20 1.33 -20.15
CA VAL A 21 -14.27 0.79 -19.30
C VAL A 21 -14.69 1.70 -18.14
N MET A 22 -14.02 2.86 -17.95
CA MET A 22 -14.39 3.84 -16.93
C MET A 22 -14.00 5.24 -17.38
N LYS A 23 -14.81 6.25 -17.03
CA LYS A 23 -14.45 7.67 -17.13
C LYS A 23 -14.56 8.27 -15.74
N GLN A 24 -13.41 8.58 -15.15
CA GLN A 24 -13.33 9.01 -13.75
C GLN A 24 -14.15 10.28 -13.50
N ASP A 25 -14.06 11.27 -14.39
CA ASP A 25 -14.69 12.58 -14.20
C ASP A 25 -16.22 12.50 -14.28
N ASP A 26 -16.74 11.67 -15.19
CA ASP A 26 -18.18 11.40 -15.31
C ASP A 26 -18.71 10.75 -14.03
N LEU A 27 -17.95 9.80 -13.47
CA LEU A 27 -18.29 9.11 -12.23
C LEU A 27 -18.29 10.08 -11.04
N LEU A 28 -17.24 10.90 -10.92
CA LEU A 28 -17.12 11.88 -9.84
C LEU A 28 -18.22 12.96 -9.92
N LYS A 29 -18.58 13.41 -11.12
CA LYS A 29 -19.68 14.35 -11.34
C LYS A 29 -21.02 13.76 -10.90
N SER A 30 -21.32 12.53 -11.33
CA SER A 30 -22.54 11.81 -10.92
C SER A 30 -22.63 11.62 -9.40
N THR A 31 -21.50 11.37 -8.73
CA THR A 31 -21.48 11.24 -7.25
C THR A 31 -21.66 12.56 -6.50
N ALA A 32 -21.21 13.67 -7.08
CA ALA A 32 -21.43 15.00 -6.52
C ALA A 32 -22.92 15.39 -6.59
N GLU A 33 -23.61 14.99 -7.66
CA GLU A 33 -25.03 15.25 -7.88
C GLU A 33 -25.95 14.34 -7.03
N SER A 34 -25.54 13.09 -6.77
CA SER A 34 -26.33 12.11 -6.02
C SER A 34 -26.08 12.11 -4.50
N GLY A 35 -25.02 12.76 -4.03
CA GLY A 35 -24.60 12.72 -2.62
C GLY A 35 -23.99 11.38 -2.17
N ASP A 36 -23.79 10.42 -3.10
CA ASP A 36 -23.15 9.14 -2.80
C ASP A 36 -21.63 9.31 -2.67
N HIS A 37 -21.19 9.45 -1.43
CA HIS A 37 -19.77 9.57 -1.11
C HIS A 37 -19.00 8.25 -1.22
N ALA A 38 -19.66 7.08 -1.22
CA ALA A 38 -18.98 5.78 -1.22
C ALA A 38 -18.19 5.56 -2.52
N VAL A 39 -18.79 5.86 -3.68
CA VAL A 39 -18.14 5.75 -4.99
C VAL A 39 -16.95 6.70 -5.11
N LYS A 40 -17.08 7.94 -4.62
CA LYS A 40 -15.97 8.90 -4.55
C LYS A 40 -14.79 8.34 -3.75
N TYR A 41 -15.04 7.68 -2.63
CA TYR A 41 -13.97 7.06 -1.84
C TYR A 41 -13.35 5.85 -2.53
N VAL A 42 -14.16 5.02 -3.18
CA VAL A 42 -13.66 3.86 -3.95
C VAL A 42 -12.73 4.31 -5.08
N VAL A 43 -13.11 5.35 -5.84
CA VAL A 43 -12.24 5.94 -6.88
C VAL A 43 -10.91 6.39 -6.29
N LYS A 44 -10.95 7.20 -5.21
CA LYS A 44 -9.73 7.69 -4.55
C LYS A 44 -8.82 6.57 -4.05
N ILE A 45 -9.39 5.48 -3.54
CA ILE A 45 -8.62 4.32 -3.07
C ILE A 45 -7.89 3.64 -4.23
N TYR A 46 -8.53 3.49 -5.39
CA TYR A 46 -7.86 2.98 -6.58
C TYR A 46 -6.79 3.94 -7.12
N GLN A 47 -6.99 5.25 -7.03
CA GLN A 47 -5.95 6.23 -7.36
C GLN A 47 -4.73 6.10 -6.43
N ILE A 48 -4.96 5.87 -5.13
CA ILE A 48 -3.90 5.58 -4.16
C ILE A 48 -3.14 4.32 -4.56
N TRP A 49 -3.85 3.24 -4.89
CA TRP A 49 -3.19 1.98 -5.27
C TRP A 49 -2.35 2.17 -6.53
N ALA A 50 -2.89 2.83 -7.55
CA ALA A 50 -2.16 3.10 -8.79
C ALA A 50 -0.92 3.95 -8.50
N SER A 51 -1.09 5.07 -7.82
CA SER A 51 0.02 5.99 -7.48
C SER A 51 1.09 5.30 -6.64
N PHE A 52 0.69 4.41 -5.73
CA PHE A 52 1.62 3.59 -4.96
C PHE A 52 2.46 2.67 -5.86
N TYR A 53 1.82 1.93 -6.77
CA TYR A 53 2.52 1.02 -7.70
C TYR A 53 3.48 1.74 -8.65
N PHE A 54 3.26 3.02 -8.94
CA PHE A 54 4.14 3.84 -9.75
C PHE A 54 5.14 4.69 -8.92
N GLY A 55 5.22 4.48 -7.60
CA GLY A 55 6.17 5.16 -6.72
C GLY A 55 5.87 6.64 -6.43
N GLU A 56 4.66 7.11 -6.77
CA GLU A 56 4.18 8.48 -6.58
C GLU A 56 3.73 8.72 -5.12
N PHE A 57 4.62 8.45 -4.17
CA PHE A 57 4.29 8.42 -2.74
C PHE A 57 3.82 9.77 -2.18
N GLU A 58 4.35 10.87 -2.71
CA GLU A 58 3.91 12.22 -2.35
C GLU A 58 2.43 12.46 -2.73
N HIS A 59 2.01 11.97 -3.91
CA HIS A 59 0.62 12.05 -4.35
C HIS A 59 -0.30 11.16 -3.50
N VAL A 60 0.15 9.94 -3.15
CA VAL A 60 -0.57 9.09 -2.20
C VAL A 60 -0.77 9.80 -0.86
N GLY A 61 0.27 10.45 -0.33
CA GLY A 61 0.20 11.21 0.90
C GLY A 61 -0.86 12.32 0.89
N ALA A 62 -1.02 13.02 -0.25
CA ALA A 62 -2.05 14.03 -0.42
C ALA A 62 -3.47 13.42 -0.43
N LEU A 63 -3.68 12.36 -1.24
CA LEU A 63 -4.97 11.67 -1.34
C LEU A 63 -5.43 11.07 -0.01
N MET A 64 -4.50 10.53 0.79
CA MET A 64 -4.78 9.96 2.10
C MET A 64 -5.32 11.02 3.09
N GLY A 65 -4.84 12.27 3.02
CA GLY A 65 -5.36 13.38 3.84
C GLY A 65 -6.85 13.65 3.58
N GLU A 66 -7.32 13.37 2.36
CA GLU A 66 -8.72 13.54 1.98
C GLU A 66 -9.60 12.34 2.37
N LEU A 67 -9.01 11.18 2.69
CA LEU A 67 -9.72 9.97 3.11
C LEU A 67 -10.00 9.91 4.62
N THR A 68 -9.63 10.93 5.39
CA THR A 68 -9.82 10.94 6.85
C THR A 68 -11.29 10.71 7.25
N GLN A 69 -12.24 11.16 6.41
CA GLN A 69 -13.68 10.97 6.57
C GLN A 69 -14.23 9.64 6.01
N ALA A 70 -13.45 8.90 5.21
CA ALA A 70 -13.88 7.64 4.60
C ALA A 70 -14.09 6.52 5.62
N ASN A 71 -13.37 6.59 6.76
CA ASN A 71 -13.42 5.57 7.82
C ASN A 71 -14.82 5.41 8.47
N SER A 72 -15.67 6.44 8.45
CA SER A 72 -17.04 6.34 8.98
C SER A 72 -18.01 5.71 7.98
N ILE A 73 -17.74 5.88 6.68
CA ILE A 73 -18.65 5.49 5.59
C ILE A 73 -18.36 4.07 5.09
N LEU A 74 -17.09 3.65 5.04
CA LEU A 74 -16.68 2.35 4.52
C LEU A 74 -16.49 1.26 5.60
N ARG A 75 -17.11 1.44 6.77
CA ARG A 75 -17.00 0.49 7.88
C ARG A 75 -17.35 -0.93 7.41
N SER A 76 -16.51 -1.90 7.77
CA SER A 76 -16.67 -3.33 7.46
C SER A 76 -16.37 -3.76 6.01
N THR A 77 -15.90 -2.86 5.13
CA THR A 77 -15.47 -3.27 3.78
C THR A 77 -14.02 -3.74 3.76
N PRO A 78 -13.66 -4.73 2.90
CA PRO A 78 -12.27 -5.13 2.71
C PRO A 78 -11.34 -3.99 2.29
N THR A 79 -11.93 -2.98 1.66
CA THR A 79 -11.30 -1.74 1.25
C THR A 79 -10.61 -1.03 2.42
N LEU A 80 -11.15 -1.09 3.63
CA LEU A 80 -10.61 -0.39 4.80
C LEU A 80 -9.23 -0.89 5.21
N TRP A 81 -9.04 -2.21 5.33
CA TRP A 81 -7.75 -2.76 5.72
C TRP A 81 -6.75 -2.74 4.56
N ARG A 82 -7.22 -2.86 3.31
CA ARG A 82 -6.40 -2.61 2.12
C ARG A 82 -5.85 -1.19 2.10
N SER A 83 -6.68 -0.18 2.31
CA SER A 83 -6.22 1.21 2.39
C SER A 83 -5.17 1.41 3.48
N ALA A 84 -5.32 0.76 4.64
CA ALA A 84 -4.33 0.84 5.71
C ALA A 84 -2.96 0.25 5.32
N LEU A 85 -2.92 -0.84 4.52
CA LEU A 85 -1.67 -1.39 3.99
C LEU A 85 -0.92 -0.35 3.15
N TYR A 86 -1.58 0.24 2.15
CA TYR A 86 -0.96 1.23 1.26
C TYR A 86 -0.63 2.54 1.97
N GLU A 87 -1.49 3.00 2.90
CA GLU A 87 -1.21 4.15 3.77
C GLU A 87 0.09 3.93 4.56
N GLY A 88 0.20 2.77 5.21
CA GLY A 88 1.38 2.42 6.00
C GLY A 88 2.64 2.32 5.14
N LEU A 89 2.60 1.57 4.03
CA LEU A 89 3.75 1.43 3.14
C LEU A 89 4.20 2.75 2.53
N THR A 90 3.27 3.63 2.14
CA THR A 90 3.58 4.98 1.69
C THR A 90 4.29 5.77 2.78
N ALA A 91 3.78 5.70 4.01
CA ALA A 91 4.38 6.38 5.14
C ALA A 91 5.80 5.86 5.43
N PHE A 92 6.03 4.55 5.33
CA PHE A 92 7.36 3.94 5.47
C PHE A 92 8.29 4.40 4.35
N ALA A 93 7.84 4.37 3.10
CA ALA A 93 8.63 4.82 1.94
C ALA A 93 9.01 6.31 2.06
N LEU A 94 8.07 7.19 2.39
CA LEU A 94 8.33 8.63 2.58
C LEU A 94 9.21 8.90 3.80
N ALA A 95 9.05 8.14 4.89
CA ALA A 95 9.91 8.24 6.05
C ALA A 95 11.36 7.89 5.70
N ARG A 96 11.55 6.83 4.90
CA ARG A 96 12.87 6.36 4.43
C ARG A 96 13.50 7.36 3.45
N LYS A 97 12.78 7.74 2.40
CA LYS A 97 13.25 8.64 1.32
C LYS A 97 13.63 10.03 1.83
N ASN A 98 12.80 10.61 2.70
CA ASN A 98 12.95 12.00 3.13
C ASN A 98 13.55 12.14 4.55
N ASN A 99 13.98 11.03 5.16
CA ASN A 99 14.39 10.96 6.57
C ASN A 99 13.39 11.68 7.51
N SER A 100 12.08 11.49 7.24
CA SER A 100 11.04 12.35 7.79
C SER A 100 10.45 11.77 9.08
N SER A 101 10.68 12.47 10.19
CA SER A 101 10.10 12.11 11.49
C SER A 101 8.57 12.16 11.51
N LYS A 102 7.96 13.07 10.72
CA LYS A 102 6.51 13.16 10.53
C LYS A 102 5.96 11.86 9.94
N TRP A 103 6.55 11.39 8.83
CA TRP A 103 6.10 10.17 8.16
C TRP A 103 6.40 8.92 8.98
N LYS A 104 7.53 8.89 9.71
CA LYS A 104 7.82 7.82 10.66
C LYS A 104 6.74 7.72 11.76
N LYS A 105 6.36 8.86 12.37
CA LYS A 105 5.26 8.89 13.35
C LYS A 105 3.93 8.41 12.74
N HIS A 106 3.63 8.82 11.52
CA HIS A 106 2.43 8.40 10.82
C HIS A 106 2.43 6.88 10.54
N ALA A 107 3.53 6.32 10.04
CA ALA A 107 3.68 4.88 9.81
C ALA A 107 3.45 4.06 11.10
N LEU A 108 4.02 4.51 12.22
CA LEU A 108 3.82 3.86 13.53
C LEU A 108 2.37 3.96 14.02
N MET A 109 1.68 5.08 13.76
CA MET A 109 0.26 5.24 14.06
C MET A 109 -0.58 4.23 13.27
N VAL A 110 -0.36 4.10 11.96
CA VAL A 110 -1.05 3.14 11.10
C VAL A 110 -0.77 1.70 11.53
N LYS A 111 0.49 1.37 11.84
CA LYS A 111 0.86 0.07 12.39
C LYS A 111 0.14 -0.25 13.69
N SER A 112 0.02 0.72 14.61
CA SER A 112 -0.73 0.55 15.87
C SER A 112 -2.22 0.30 15.61
N LYS A 113 -2.81 1.00 14.62
CA LYS A 113 -4.20 0.76 14.17
C LYS A 113 -4.40 -0.67 13.65
N VAL A 114 -3.53 -1.14 12.76
CA VAL A 114 -3.57 -2.52 12.23
C VAL A 114 -3.35 -3.55 13.34
N GLN A 115 -2.40 -3.30 14.25
CA GLN A 115 -2.13 -4.19 15.39
C GLN A 115 -3.35 -4.32 16.31
N LYS A 116 -4.11 -3.24 16.54
CA LYS A 116 -5.37 -3.29 17.29
C LYS A 116 -6.41 -4.17 16.59
N TRP A 117 -6.49 -4.14 15.26
CA TRP A 117 -7.40 -5.00 14.51
C TRP A 117 -7.04 -6.48 14.63
N VAL A 118 -5.75 -6.80 14.50
CA VAL A 118 -5.24 -8.17 14.72
C VAL A 118 -5.58 -8.66 16.13
N LYS A 119 -5.31 -7.85 17.17
CA LYS A 119 -5.65 -8.19 18.56
C LYS A 119 -7.13 -8.40 18.80
N LYS A 120 -8.01 -7.74 18.03
CA LYS A 120 -9.46 -7.93 18.06
C LYS A 120 -9.95 -9.13 17.24
N GLY A 121 -9.04 -9.93 16.69
CA GLY A 121 -9.36 -11.16 15.96
C GLY A 121 -9.47 -10.99 14.44
N ASN A 122 -9.11 -9.84 13.87
CA ASN A 122 -9.09 -9.69 12.41
C ASN A 122 -7.86 -10.35 11.79
N VAL A 123 -7.98 -11.65 11.50
CA VAL A 123 -6.92 -12.47 10.90
C VAL A 123 -6.48 -11.98 9.52
N ASN A 124 -7.36 -11.26 8.79
CA ASN A 124 -7.05 -10.70 7.47
C ASN A 124 -6.04 -9.54 7.55
N CYS A 125 -5.65 -9.09 8.74
CA CYS A 125 -4.65 -8.03 8.93
C CYS A 125 -3.28 -8.57 9.37
N ASN A 126 -3.13 -9.89 9.61
CA ASN A 126 -1.89 -10.47 10.13
C ASN A 126 -0.70 -10.26 9.17
N HIS A 127 -0.90 -10.49 7.88
CA HIS A 127 0.15 -10.30 6.87
C HIS A 127 0.60 -8.84 6.77
N ILE A 128 -0.33 -7.89 6.88
CA ILE A 128 -0.03 -6.45 6.88
C ILE A 128 0.89 -6.10 8.05
N LEU A 129 0.60 -6.64 9.23
CA LEU A 129 1.42 -6.40 10.42
C LEU A 129 2.85 -6.95 10.25
N LEU A 130 3.01 -8.13 9.66
CA LEU A 130 4.32 -8.73 9.38
C LEU A 130 5.13 -7.86 8.39
N ILE A 131 4.50 -7.36 7.33
CA ILE A 131 5.15 -6.45 6.37
C ILE A 131 5.60 -5.16 7.09
N PHE A 132 4.74 -4.58 7.92
CA PHE A 132 5.09 -3.36 8.68
C PHE A 132 6.21 -3.58 9.69
N GLU A 133 6.28 -4.75 10.31
CA GLU A 133 7.38 -5.10 11.22
C GLU A 133 8.73 -5.16 10.49
N ALA A 134 8.74 -5.61 9.24
CA ALA A 134 9.93 -5.58 8.38
C ALA A 134 10.34 -4.13 8.06
N GLU A 135 9.40 -3.29 7.61
CA GLU A 135 9.66 -1.87 7.32
C GLU A 135 10.15 -1.08 8.55
N ILE A 136 9.66 -1.42 9.76
CA ILE A 136 10.16 -0.83 10.99
C ILE A 136 11.65 -1.16 11.18
N SER A 137 12.05 -2.41 10.98
CA SER A 137 13.47 -2.78 11.09
C SER A 137 14.34 -2.15 10.01
N VAL A 138 13.78 -1.86 8.84
CA VAL A 138 14.44 -1.03 7.82
C VAL A 138 14.68 0.39 8.36
N LEU A 139 13.65 1.05 8.91
CA LEU A 139 13.78 2.40 9.49
C LEU A 139 14.67 2.47 10.74
N GLU A 140 14.88 1.36 11.43
CA GLU A 140 15.80 1.23 12.56
C GLU A 140 17.25 0.95 12.11
N GLY A 141 17.47 0.73 10.81
CA GLY A 141 18.79 0.38 10.28
C GLY A 141 19.25 -1.05 10.59
N ASN A 142 18.37 -1.90 11.14
CA ASN A 142 18.70 -3.27 11.49
C ASN A 142 18.48 -4.20 10.29
N THR A 143 19.49 -4.27 9.42
CA THR A 143 19.44 -5.06 8.18
C THR A 143 19.16 -6.54 8.41
N GLY A 144 19.76 -7.15 9.45
CA GLY A 144 19.55 -8.57 9.77
C GLY A 144 18.10 -8.86 10.16
N ALA A 145 17.53 -8.03 11.05
CA ALA A 145 16.14 -8.16 11.46
C ALA A 145 15.16 -7.88 10.30
N ALA A 146 15.46 -6.89 9.46
CA ALA A 146 14.65 -6.57 8.28
C ALA A 146 14.58 -7.77 7.32
N LYS A 147 15.73 -8.40 7.00
CA LYS A 147 15.81 -9.62 6.17
C LYS A 147 14.89 -10.72 6.69
N GLN A 148 15.04 -11.07 7.97
CA GLN A 148 14.26 -12.15 8.59
C GLN A 148 12.75 -11.85 8.61
N LYS A 149 12.36 -10.60 8.88
CA LYS A 149 10.95 -10.20 8.93
C LYS A 149 10.30 -10.15 7.55
N TYR A 150 11.01 -9.68 6.52
CA TYR A 150 10.51 -9.79 5.15
C TYR A 150 10.30 -11.25 4.76
N GLU A 151 11.25 -12.13 5.07
CA GLU A 151 11.10 -13.56 4.76
C GLU A 151 9.91 -14.20 5.49
N THR A 152 9.68 -13.78 6.73
CA THR A 152 8.49 -14.19 7.51
C THR A 152 7.20 -13.70 6.85
N ALA A 153 7.16 -12.45 6.39
CA ALA A 153 6.01 -11.87 5.69
C ALA A 153 5.74 -12.55 4.34
N ILE A 154 6.79 -12.82 3.55
CA ILE A 154 6.74 -13.54 2.27
C ILE A 154 6.21 -14.96 2.48
N SER A 155 6.75 -15.68 3.47
CA SER A 155 6.30 -17.03 3.80
C SER A 155 4.84 -17.06 4.26
N ALA A 156 4.42 -16.10 5.08
CA ALA A 156 3.04 -16.02 5.55
C ALA A 156 2.05 -15.71 4.42
N THR A 157 2.36 -14.72 3.57
CA THR A 157 1.52 -14.37 2.41
C THR A 157 1.43 -15.50 1.39
N ALA A 158 2.52 -16.25 1.18
CA ALA A 158 2.51 -17.45 0.35
C ALA A 158 1.58 -18.53 0.90
N ARG A 159 1.66 -18.85 2.20
CA ARG A 159 0.78 -19.84 2.84
C ARG A 159 -0.70 -19.47 2.78
N TYR A 160 -1.02 -18.18 2.82
CA TYR A 160 -2.39 -17.69 2.72
C TYR A 160 -2.90 -17.51 1.29
N GLY A 161 -2.07 -17.80 0.27
CA GLY A 161 -2.45 -17.59 -1.14
C GLY A 161 -2.61 -16.11 -1.52
N LEU A 162 -2.02 -15.20 -0.74
CA LEU A 162 -2.11 -13.74 -0.95
C LEU A 162 -1.04 -13.30 -1.96
N THR A 163 -1.18 -13.71 -3.21
CA THR A 163 -0.16 -13.55 -4.26
C THR A 163 0.30 -12.10 -4.44
N HIS A 164 -0.64 -11.14 -4.42
CA HIS A 164 -0.33 -9.72 -4.60
C HIS A 164 0.48 -9.15 -3.43
N ASP A 165 0.12 -9.56 -2.22
CA ASP A 165 0.77 -9.09 -0.99
C ASP A 165 2.14 -9.76 -0.81
N ARG A 166 2.28 -10.99 -1.31
CA ARG A 166 3.58 -11.65 -1.44
C ARG A 166 4.49 -10.91 -2.42
N ALA A 167 3.99 -10.58 -3.61
CA ALA A 167 4.73 -9.80 -4.60
C ALA A 167 5.16 -8.45 -4.03
N LEU A 168 4.25 -7.77 -3.33
CA LEU A 168 4.54 -6.51 -2.65
C LEU A 168 5.63 -6.67 -1.59
N ALA A 169 5.58 -7.72 -0.75
CA ALA A 169 6.64 -7.98 0.23
C ALA A 169 8.00 -8.23 -0.44
N HIS A 170 8.04 -8.93 -1.58
CA HIS A 170 9.25 -9.08 -2.39
C HIS A 170 9.75 -7.75 -2.96
N GLU A 171 8.88 -6.93 -3.55
CA GLU A 171 9.23 -5.61 -4.10
C GLU A 171 9.89 -4.73 -3.03
N ARG A 172 9.24 -4.61 -1.86
CA ARG A 172 9.75 -3.84 -0.72
C ARG A 172 11.09 -4.35 -0.21
N ALA A 173 11.26 -5.67 -0.09
CA ALA A 173 12.53 -6.27 0.29
C ALA A 173 13.62 -6.00 -0.75
N GLY A 174 13.29 -6.13 -2.04
CA GLY A 174 14.21 -5.89 -3.14
C GLY A 174 14.74 -4.46 -3.19
N GLU A 175 13.85 -3.47 -3.07
CA GLU A 175 14.23 -2.06 -2.95
C GLU A 175 15.17 -1.81 -1.76
N PHE A 176 14.83 -2.35 -0.60
CA PHE A 176 15.66 -2.21 0.60
C PHE A 176 17.07 -2.79 0.41
N MET A 177 17.19 -3.97 -0.21
CA MET A 177 18.51 -4.55 -0.52
C MET A 177 19.30 -3.70 -1.50
N LEU A 178 18.62 -3.12 -2.50
CA LEU A 178 19.26 -2.25 -3.47
C LEU A 178 19.85 -1.00 -2.78
N GLU A 179 19.10 -0.38 -1.86
CA GLU A 179 19.56 0.75 -1.05
C GLU A 179 20.78 0.39 -0.16
N LYS A 180 20.88 -0.87 0.29
CA LYS A 180 22.04 -1.37 1.04
C LYS A 180 23.21 -1.80 0.14
N GLY A 181 23.05 -1.74 -1.18
CA GLY A 181 24.07 -2.16 -2.16
C GLY A 181 24.13 -3.67 -2.38
N ASP A 182 23.21 -4.45 -1.79
CA ASP A 182 23.16 -5.91 -1.90
C ASP A 182 22.38 -6.33 -3.17
N ARG A 183 23.03 -6.14 -4.33
CA ARG A 183 22.42 -6.34 -5.65
C ARG A 183 21.94 -7.76 -5.90
N TYR A 184 22.62 -8.76 -5.34
CA TYR A 184 22.25 -10.16 -5.52
C TYR A 184 20.88 -10.46 -4.92
N PHE A 185 20.68 -10.11 -3.64
CA PHE A 185 19.39 -10.30 -2.98
C PHE A 185 18.32 -9.35 -3.52
N ALA A 186 18.69 -8.13 -3.90
CA ALA A 186 17.77 -7.21 -4.57
C ALA A 186 17.17 -7.84 -5.84
N PHE A 187 18.03 -8.36 -6.72
CA PHE A 187 17.60 -9.00 -7.97
C PHE A 187 16.73 -10.24 -7.71
N HIS A 188 17.11 -11.07 -6.74
CA HIS A 188 16.33 -12.24 -6.35
C HIS A 188 14.88 -11.87 -5.98
N HIS A 189 14.70 -10.87 -5.09
CA HIS A 189 13.37 -10.48 -4.68
C HIS A 189 12.59 -9.77 -5.79
N LEU A 190 13.20 -8.84 -6.53
CA LEU A 190 12.52 -8.11 -7.61
C LEU A 190 12.04 -9.04 -8.74
N LYS A 191 12.78 -10.12 -9.03
CA LYS A 191 12.34 -11.15 -9.98
C LYS A 191 11.12 -11.93 -9.50
N LEU A 192 10.93 -12.08 -8.19
CA LEU A 192 9.80 -12.80 -7.61
C LEU A 192 8.58 -11.90 -7.36
N ALA A 193 8.75 -10.59 -7.49
CA ALA A 193 7.67 -9.61 -7.40
C ALA A 193 6.82 -9.50 -8.68
N HIS A 194 7.35 -9.94 -9.82
CA HIS A 194 6.73 -9.87 -11.15
C HIS A 194 6.64 -11.25 -11.79
#